data_AF-A0A9C6WWE4-F1
#
_entry.id   AF-A0A9C6WWE4-F1
#
_cell.length_a   1.000
_cell.length_b   1.000
_cell.length_c   1.000
_cell.angle_alpha   90.00
_cell.angle_beta   90.00
_cell.angle_gamma   90.00
#
_symmetry.space_group_name_H-M   'P 1'
#
loop_
_entity.id
_entity.type
_entity.pdbx_description
1 polymer ?
#
loop_
_entity_poly.entity_id
_entity_poly.type
_entity_poly.pdbx_seq_one_letter_code
_entity_poly.pdbx_strand_id
1 'polypeptide(L)'
;MQEYKTRQYCALFYACLVIKPSYGRNPMNCKGLTVGDFKRRYVVLALLLGVVGLGVVVGFTVRYVTSVAYTRPGGDGSEALVPPNPEVPLPPSASVHHVFKRGAVCADGAPCSAIGK
;
A
#
# COMPACT_ATOMS: atom_id res chain seq x y z
N MET A 1 -15.29 47.65 13.40
CA MET A 1 -14.27 46.64 13.79
C MET A 1 -14.28 46.36 15.30
N GLN A 2 -15.41 45.95 15.90
CA GLN A 2 -15.46 45.59 17.33
C GLN A 2 -15.98 44.17 17.60
N GLU A 3 -16.42 43.44 16.57
CA GLU A 3 -17.07 42.13 16.73
C GLU A 3 -16.11 40.95 16.91
N TYR A 4 -14.82 41.11 16.57
CA TYR A 4 -13.88 39.97 16.56
C TYR A 4 -13.32 39.61 17.94
N LYS A 5 -13.41 40.51 18.93
CA LYS A 5 -12.82 40.29 20.26
C LYS A 5 -13.67 39.33 21.10
N THR A 6 -14.99 39.37 20.97
CA THR A 6 -15.92 38.60 21.82
C THR A 6 -15.85 37.09 21.56
N ARG A 7 -15.55 36.65 20.32
CA ARG A 7 -15.43 35.22 20.01
C ARG A 7 -14.17 34.55 20.59
N GLN A 8 -13.10 35.31 20.82
CA GLN A 8 -11.87 34.77 21.41
C GLN A 8 -12.01 34.49 22.92
N TYR A 9 -12.81 35.28 23.64
CA TYR A 9 -13.03 35.05 25.08
C TYR A 9 -13.87 33.78 25.35
N CYS A 10 -14.83 33.45 24.48
CA CYS A 10 -15.65 32.24 24.66
C CYS A 10 -14.85 30.94 24.45
N ALA A 11 -13.91 30.89 23.51
CA ALA A 11 -13.11 29.68 23.28
C ALA A 11 -12.12 29.40 24.42
N LEU A 12 -11.56 30.46 25.03
CA LEU A 12 -10.67 30.34 26.20
C LEU A 12 -11.42 29.89 27.47
N PHE A 13 -12.68 30.28 27.64
CA PHE A 13 -13.49 29.82 28.78
C PHE A 13 -13.84 28.33 28.68
N TYR A 14 -14.14 27.83 27.47
CA TYR A 14 -14.49 26.42 27.28
C TYR A 14 -13.30 25.47 27.48
N ALA A 15 -12.09 25.89 27.09
CA ALA A 15 -10.86 25.09 27.29
C ALA A 15 -10.48 24.98 28.78
N CYS A 16 -10.78 25.99 29.60
CA CYS A 16 -10.53 25.96 31.04
C CYS A 16 -11.51 25.08 31.83
N LEU A 17 -12.75 24.90 31.33
CA LEU A 17 -13.77 24.11 32.04
C LEU A 17 -13.65 22.60 31.83
N VAL A 18 -13.06 22.15 30.72
CA VAL A 18 -12.95 20.72 30.37
C VAL A 18 -11.72 20.05 30.98
N ILE A 19 -10.68 20.80 31.34
CA ILE A 19 -9.49 20.27 32.00
C ILE A 19 -9.58 20.65 33.49
N LYS A 20 -10.20 19.80 34.30
CA LYS A 20 -9.89 19.75 35.75
C LYS A 20 -8.67 18.86 35.93
N PRO A 21 -7.44 19.38 36.10
CA PRO A 21 -6.44 18.65 36.85
C PRO A 21 -6.77 18.88 38.33
N SER A 22 -7.21 17.82 39.01
CA SER A 22 -7.04 17.73 40.46
C SER A 22 -5.56 17.85 40.75
N TYR A 23 -5.07 19.02 41.17
CA TYR A 23 -3.83 19.10 41.91
C TYR A 23 -3.88 20.28 42.88
N GLY A 24 -3.91 19.93 44.16
CA GLY A 24 -3.53 20.85 45.21
C GLY A 24 -2.06 21.23 45.12
N ARG A 25 -1.75 22.33 45.81
CA ARG A 25 -0.45 22.93 46.12
C ARG A 25 0.15 23.93 45.11
N ASN A 26 0.13 25.17 45.62
CA ASN A 26 1.11 26.26 45.52
C ASN A 26 0.94 27.30 44.39
N PRO A 27 0.74 28.57 44.74
CA PRO A 27 0.73 29.68 43.79
C PRO A 27 2.17 30.11 43.51
N MET A 28 2.70 29.80 42.33
CA MET A 28 3.91 30.49 41.86
C MET A 28 3.84 30.86 40.39
N ASN A 29 3.72 32.18 40.19
CA ASN A 29 4.46 32.95 39.21
C ASN A 29 4.07 32.77 37.74
N CYS A 30 2.97 33.41 37.35
CA CYS A 30 2.66 33.71 35.95
C CYS A 30 3.62 34.81 35.43
N LYS A 31 4.87 34.47 35.16
CA LYS A 31 5.71 35.30 34.27
C LYS A 31 5.21 35.08 32.84
N GLY A 32 4.85 36.19 32.19
CA GLY A 32 4.21 36.21 30.87
C GLY A 32 4.96 35.39 29.83
N LEU A 33 4.28 34.36 29.29
CA LEU A 33 4.63 33.81 27.99
C LEU A 33 4.02 34.74 26.93
N THR A 34 4.87 35.58 26.35
CA THR A 34 4.54 36.36 25.16
C THR A 34 4.17 35.43 24.00
N VAL A 35 3.06 35.73 23.33
CA VAL A 35 2.44 34.96 22.23
C VAL A 35 3.41 34.65 21.06
N GLY A 36 4.53 35.39 20.97
CA GLY A 36 5.57 35.20 19.95
C GLY A 36 6.38 33.90 20.07
N ASP A 37 6.72 33.46 21.29
CA ASP A 37 7.52 32.24 21.48
C ASP A 37 6.71 30.97 21.21
N PHE A 38 5.39 31.02 21.45
CA PHE A 38 4.48 29.93 21.15
C PHE A 38 4.42 29.64 19.64
N LYS A 39 4.36 30.69 18.81
CA LYS A 39 4.33 30.57 17.35
C LYS A 39 5.62 29.94 16.81
N ARG A 40 6.79 30.32 17.35
CA ARG A 40 8.09 29.79 16.91
C ARG A 40 8.26 28.31 17.27
N ARG A 41 7.83 27.91 18.47
CA ARG A 41 7.84 26.49 18.90
C ARG A 41 6.88 25.64 18.07
N TYR A 42 5.69 26.15 17.77
CA TYR A 42 4.72 25.44 16.93
C TYR A 42 5.21 25.26 15.48
N VAL A 43 5.86 26.28 14.90
CA VAL A 43 6.44 26.19 13.55
C VAL A 43 7.58 25.16 13.51
N VAL A 44 8.43 25.11 14.53
CA VAL A 44 9.49 24.10 14.62
C VAL A 44 8.89 22.69 14.77
N LEU A 45 7.88 22.51 15.61
CA LEU A 45 7.18 21.23 15.75
C LEU A 45 6.51 20.78 14.43
N ALA A 46 5.87 21.70 13.71
CA ALA A 46 5.25 21.42 12.42
C ALA A 46 6.29 20.99 11.37
N LEU A 47 7.46 21.65 11.34
CA LEU A 47 8.56 21.26 10.46
C LEU A 47 9.11 19.86 10.80
N LEU A 48 9.32 19.56 12.09
CA LEU A 48 9.80 18.26 12.53
C LEU A 48 8.80 17.14 12.17
N LEU A 49 7.51 17.36 12.43
CA LEU A 49 6.45 16.40 12.06
C LEU A 49 6.32 16.23 10.54
N GLY A 50 6.49 17.31 9.78
CA GLY A 50 6.50 17.27 8.32
C GLY A 50 7.66 16.45 7.76
N VAL A 51 8.87 16.64 8.31
CA VAL A 51 10.07 15.88 7.91
C VAL A 51 9.91 14.40 8.27
N VAL A 52 9.41 14.09 9.47
CA VAL A 52 9.15 12.70 9.88
C VAL A 52 8.09 12.05 8.99
N GLY A 53 6.99 12.76 8.72
CA GLY A 53 5.93 12.28 7.82
C GLY A 53 6.45 12.00 6.41
N LEU A 54 7.23 12.92 5.84
CA LEU A 54 7.88 12.75 4.54
C LEU A 54 8.80 11.52 4.54
N GLY A 55 9.61 11.35 5.58
CA GLY A 55 10.50 10.21 5.74
C GLY A 55 9.75 8.86 5.79
N VAL A 56 8.61 8.81 6.48
CA VAL A 56 7.76 7.60 6.54
C VAL A 56 7.17 7.29 5.16
N VAL A 57 6.67 8.29 4.44
CA VAL A 57 6.07 8.11 3.10
C VAL A 57 7.13 7.64 2.10
N VAL A 58 8.30 8.28 2.08
CA VAL A 58 9.42 7.88 1.20
C VAL A 58 9.93 6.49 1.58
N GLY A 59 10.11 6.20 2.87
CA GLY A 59 10.55 4.88 3.31
C GLY A 59 9.56 3.76 2.95
N PHE A 60 8.26 4.02 3.11
CA PHE A 60 7.20 3.07 2.77
C PHE A 60 7.11 2.83 1.26
N THR A 61 7.18 3.89 0.45
CA THR A 61 7.16 3.77 -1.02
C THR A 61 8.38 3.02 -1.55
N VAL A 62 9.59 3.28 -1.01
CA VAL A 62 10.79 2.51 -1.35
C VAL A 62 10.63 1.04 -0.94
N ARG A 63 10.18 0.73 0.29
CA ARG A 63 9.93 -0.66 0.73
C ARG A 63 8.90 -1.39 -0.12
N TYR A 64 7.84 -0.70 -0.53
CA TYR A 64 6.80 -1.24 -1.39
C TYR A 64 7.32 -1.51 -2.81
N VAL A 65 8.02 -0.56 -3.42
CA VAL A 65 8.60 -0.73 -4.76
C VAL A 65 9.66 -1.81 -4.75
N THR A 66 10.53 -1.83 -3.74
CA THR A 66 11.55 -2.88 -3.59
C THR A 66 10.93 -4.26 -3.40
N SER A 67 9.86 -4.44 -2.61
CA SER A 67 9.20 -5.75 -2.49
C SER A 67 8.56 -6.24 -3.80
N VAL A 68 8.01 -5.32 -4.59
CA VAL A 68 7.40 -5.65 -5.89
C VAL A 68 8.43 -5.78 -7.01
N ALA A 69 9.55 -5.05 -6.94
CA ALA A 69 10.57 -5.05 -7.99
C ALA A 69 11.63 -6.15 -7.78
N TYR A 70 12.06 -6.44 -6.55
CA TYR A 70 13.01 -7.53 -6.27
C TYR A 70 12.38 -8.93 -6.45
N THR A 71 11.06 -9.02 -6.61
CA THR A 71 10.38 -10.27 -7.00
C THR A 71 10.36 -10.48 -8.51
N ARG A 72 10.84 -9.52 -9.31
CA ARG A 72 11.18 -9.76 -10.71
C ARG A 72 12.68 -9.98 -10.83
N PRO A 73 13.16 -11.23 -10.91
CA PRO A 73 14.48 -11.47 -11.45
C PRO A 73 14.45 -11.02 -12.91
N GLY A 74 14.90 -9.78 -13.15
CA GLY A 74 15.36 -9.34 -14.46
C GLY A 74 16.73 -9.95 -14.71
N GLY A 75 16.73 -11.28 -14.87
CA GLY A 75 17.82 -12.02 -15.46
C GLY A 75 17.44 -12.27 -16.92
N ASP A 76 18.25 -11.73 -17.81
CA ASP A 76 18.12 -11.80 -19.25
C ASP A 76 18.22 -13.26 -19.70
N GLY A 77 17.05 -13.89 -19.79
CA GLY A 77 16.89 -15.29 -20.15
C GLY A 77 15.55 -15.44 -20.85
N SER A 78 15.30 -14.63 -21.87
CA SER A 78 14.56 -15.18 -23.00
C SER A 78 15.47 -16.24 -23.61
N GLU A 79 15.53 -17.41 -22.96
CA GLU A 79 15.56 -18.66 -23.71
C GLU A 79 14.39 -18.48 -24.66
N ALA A 80 14.72 -18.07 -25.89
CA ALA A 80 13.73 -17.92 -26.92
C ALA A 80 12.99 -19.25 -26.89
N LEU A 81 11.68 -19.21 -26.64
CA LEU A 81 10.82 -20.39 -26.80
C LEU A 81 10.78 -20.67 -28.30
N VAL A 82 11.92 -21.09 -28.84
CA VAL A 82 12.08 -21.61 -30.18
C VAL A 82 11.46 -22.99 -30.08
N PRO A 83 10.32 -23.23 -30.77
CA PRO A 83 9.78 -24.57 -30.80
C PRO A 83 10.87 -25.51 -31.32
N PRO A 84 10.98 -26.72 -30.75
CA PRO A 84 11.96 -27.70 -31.22
C PRO A 84 11.79 -27.92 -32.74
N ASN A 85 12.90 -28.12 -33.44
CA ASN A 85 12.88 -28.30 -34.90
C ASN A 85 11.91 -29.44 -35.29
N PRO A 86 10.89 -29.19 -36.13
CA PRO A 86 9.90 -30.19 -36.54
C PRO A 86 10.50 -31.33 -37.38
N GLU A 87 11.71 -31.17 -37.91
CA GLU A 87 12.44 -32.21 -38.63
C GLU A 87 13.07 -33.25 -37.70
N VAL A 88 13.16 -32.94 -36.39
CA VAL A 88 13.65 -33.89 -35.38
C VAL A 88 12.48 -34.77 -34.93
N PRO A 89 12.47 -36.08 -35.21
CA PRO A 89 11.39 -36.96 -34.81
C PRO A 89 11.33 -37.02 -33.28
N LEU A 90 10.16 -36.69 -32.72
CA LEU A 90 9.92 -36.79 -31.28
C LEU A 90 9.89 -38.27 -30.83
N PRO A 91 10.28 -38.57 -29.59
CA PRO A 91 10.11 -39.90 -29.03
C PRO A 91 8.62 -40.31 -29.08
N PRO A 92 8.31 -41.60 -29.27
CA PRO A 92 6.94 -42.06 -29.32
C PRO A 92 6.22 -41.71 -28.01
N SER A 93 5.16 -40.92 -28.11
CA SER A 93 4.31 -40.59 -26.98
C SER A 93 3.23 -41.65 -26.83
N ALA A 94 3.09 -42.23 -25.63
CA ALA A 94 2.04 -43.19 -25.36
C ALA A 94 0.68 -42.47 -25.32
N SER A 95 -0.19 -42.75 -26.30
CA SER A 95 -1.59 -42.34 -26.26
C SER A 95 -2.40 -43.31 -25.41
N VAL A 96 -3.35 -42.80 -24.62
CA VAL A 96 -4.31 -43.66 -23.90
C VAL A 96 -5.18 -44.39 -24.92
N HIS A 97 -5.11 -45.73 -24.91
CA HIS A 97 -5.93 -46.55 -25.78
C HIS A 97 -7.34 -46.67 -25.21
N HIS A 98 -8.34 -46.13 -25.92
CA HIS A 98 -9.74 -46.27 -25.57
C HIS A 98 -10.37 -47.45 -26.32
N VAL A 99 -11.06 -48.34 -25.61
CA VAL A 99 -11.80 -49.45 -26.20
C VAL A 99 -13.26 -49.07 -26.34
N PHE A 100 -13.77 -49.08 -27.58
CA PHE A 100 -15.15 -48.68 -27.88
C PHE A 100 -15.98 -49.91 -28.27
N LYS A 101 -17.24 -49.94 -27.83
CA LYS A 101 -18.16 -51.07 -28.09
C LYS A 101 -18.87 -50.99 -29.44
N ARG A 102 -19.01 -49.80 -30.02
CA ARG A 102 -19.85 -49.54 -31.22
C ARG A 102 -19.18 -48.70 -32.30
N GLY A 103 -18.13 -47.93 -31.97
CA GLY A 103 -17.41 -47.06 -32.88
C GLY A 103 -16.74 -45.91 -32.11
N ALA A 104 -15.82 -45.20 -32.75
CA ALA A 104 -15.12 -44.05 -32.19
C ALA A 104 -15.00 -42.96 -33.26
N VAL A 105 -15.14 -41.70 -32.86
CA VAL A 105 -14.90 -40.54 -33.72
C VAL A 105 -13.63 -39.83 -33.24
N CYS A 106 -12.61 -39.82 -34.11
CA CYS A 106 -11.37 -39.08 -33.88
C CYS A 106 -11.49 -37.70 -34.52
N ALA A 107 -11.26 -36.65 -33.73
CA ALA A 107 -11.26 -35.27 -34.20
C ALA A 107 -10.22 -34.47 -33.40
N ASP A 108 -9.68 -33.42 -34.00
CA ASP A 108 -8.66 -32.56 -33.38
C ASP A 108 -9.18 -31.82 -32.13
N GLY A 109 -10.50 -31.69 -32.02
CA GLY A 109 -11.17 -31.04 -30.89
C GLY A 109 -12.11 -31.97 -30.13
N ALA A 110 -12.03 -31.91 -28.79
CA ALA A 110 -13.00 -32.51 -27.87
C ALA A 110 -14.48 -32.22 -28.19
N PRO A 111 -14.90 -30.99 -28.57
CA PRO A 111 -16.31 -30.76 -28.89
C PRO A 111 -16.77 -31.53 -30.13
N CYS A 112 -15.87 -31.74 -31.11
CA CYS A 112 -16.19 -32.44 -32.35
C CYS A 112 -16.23 -33.96 -32.18
N SER A 113 -15.37 -34.53 -31.32
CA SER A 113 -15.40 -35.97 -31.01
C SER A 113 -16.56 -36.37 -30.10
N ALA A 114 -17.03 -35.46 -29.23
CA ALA A 114 -18.14 -35.73 -28.31
C ALA A 114 -19.50 -35.90 -29.00
N ILE A 115 -19.71 -35.29 -30.16
CA ILE A 115 -20.99 -35.33 -30.89
C ILE A 115 -21.27 -36.72 -31.47
N GLY A 116 -20.22 -37.49 -31.80
CA GLY A 116 -20.33 -38.83 -32.40
C GLY A 116 -20.00 -39.99 -31.47
N LYS A 117 -19.96 -39.76 -30.15
CA LYS A 117 -19.78 -40.79 -29.12
C LYS A 117 -21.03 -41.65 -28.95
#